data_AF-A0A066YU63-F1
#
_entry.id   AF-A0A066YU63-F1
#
_cell.length_a   1.000
_cell.length_b   1.000
_cell.length_c   1.000
_cell.angle_alpha   90.00
_cell.angle_beta   90.00
_cell.angle_gamma   90.00
#
_symmetry.space_group_name_H-M   'P 1'
#
loop_
_entity.id
_entity.type
_entity.pdbx_description
1 polymer ?
#
loop_
_entity_poly.entity_id
_entity_poly.type
_entity_poly.pdbx_seq_one_letter_code
_entity_poly.pdbx_strand_id
1 'polypeptide(L)' 'MPEEEAMDYGRQVWRTINKPNLLENVLPTRGRATLILQKGADHKVRRALLRKL' A
#
# COMPACT_ATOMS: atom_id res chain seq x y z
N MET A 1 4.56 -21.13 -15.67
CA MET A 1 3.36 -20.76 -14.90
C MET A 1 2.44 -19.98 -15.82
N PRO A 2 1.23 -20.47 -16.11
CA PRO A 2 0.19 -19.72 -16.80
C PRO A 2 -0.13 -18.40 -16.08
N GLU A 3 -0.59 -17.40 -16.82
CA GLU A 3 -0.92 -16.08 -16.27
C GLU A 3 -1.97 -16.15 -15.16
N GLU A 4 -2.99 -16.98 -15.33
CA GLU A 4 -4.04 -17.19 -14.33
C GLU A 4 -3.48 -17.74 -13.01
N GLU A 5 -2.62 -18.75 -13.08
CA GLU A 5 -1.93 -19.33 -11.92
C GLU A 5 -1.05 -18.28 -11.22
N ALA A 6 -0.34 -17.46 -11.98
CA ALA A 6 0.48 -16.37 -11.45
C ALA A 6 -0.36 -15.33 -10.70
N MET A 7 -1.51 -14.97 -11.27
CA MET A 7 -2.42 -13.99 -10.70
C MET A 7 -3.09 -14.51 -9.42
N ASP A 8 -3.46 -15.78 -9.39
CA ASP A 8 -4.00 -16.43 -8.18
C ASP A 8 -2.97 -16.49 -7.06
N TYR A 9 -1.75 -16.90 -7.38
CA TYR A 9 -0.65 -16.89 -6.42
C TYR A 9 -0.38 -15.47 -5.89
N GLY A 10 -0.33 -14.46 -6.77
CA GLY A 10 -0.15 -13.06 -6.37
C GLY A 10 -1.26 -12.56 -5.44
N ARG A 11 -2.52 -12.91 -5.72
CA ARG A 11 -3.66 -12.61 -4.84
C ARG A 11 -3.55 -13.30 -3.49
N GLN A 12 -3.12 -14.57 -3.47
CA GLN A 12 -2.90 -15.31 -2.22
C GLN A 12 -1.83 -14.62 -1.37
N VAL A 13 -0.65 -14.37 -1.93
CA VAL A 13 0.47 -13.68 -1.25
C VAL A 13 0.04 -12.30 -0.73
N TRP A 14 -0.72 -11.54 -1.52
CA TRP A 14 -1.26 -10.26 -1.05
C TRP A 14 -2.17 -10.44 0.17
N ARG A 15 -3.12 -11.39 0.11
CA ARG A 15 -4.11 -11.59 1.17
C ARG A 15 -3.52 -12.12 2.48
N THR A 16 -2.52 -12.99 2.40
CA THR A 16 -1.98 -13.71 3.57
C THR A 16 -0.71 -13.10 4.15
N ILE A 17 0.05 -12.34 3.36
CA ILE A 17 1.36 -11.80 3.79
C ILE A 17 1.35 -10.27 3.75
N ASN A 18 1.15 -9.68 2.57
CA ASN A 18 1.39 -8.24 2.41
C ASN A 18 0.27 -7.37 2.99
N LYS A 19 -0.99 -7.77 2.87
CA LYS A 19 -2.13 -7.03 3.42
C LYS A 19 -2.13 -7.02 4.96
N PRO A 20 -1.95 -8.16 5.67
CA PRO A 20 -1.79 -8.13 7.13
C PRO A 20 -0.63 -7.23 7.56
N ASN A 21 0.55 -7.38 6.94
CA ASN A 21 1.69 -6.52 7.25
C ASN A 21 1.42 -5.02 7.00
N LEU A 22 0.72 -4.68 5.91
CA LEU A 22 0.31 -3.31 5.63
C LEU A 22 -0.59 -2.78 6.74
N LEU A 23 -1.58 -3.55 7.19
CA LEU A 23 -2.57 -3.09 8.18
C LEU A 23 -2.01 -3.04 9.60
N GLU A 24 -1.21 -4.04 9.98
CA GLU A 24 -0.74 -4.24 11.34
C GLU A 24 0.56 -3.47 11.64
N ASN A 25 1.46 -3.36 10.65
CA ASN A 25 2.81 -2.84 10.89
C ASN A 25 3.08 -1.53 10.16
N VAL A 26 2.63 -1.37 8.90
CA VAL A 26 2.98 -0.19 8.09
C VAL A 26 1.99 0.96 8.29
N LEU A 27 0.70 0.73 8.05
CA LEU A 27 -0.34 1.75 8.10
C LEU A 27 -0.44 2.48 9.45
N PRO A 28 -0.27 1.84 10.62
CA PRO A 28 -0.31 2.53 11.91
C PRO A 28 0.77 3.60 12.06
N THR A 29 1.87 3.50 11.31
CA THR A 29 2.95 4.49 11.32
C THR A 29 2.64 5.74 10.49
N ARG A 30 1.63 5.69 9.60
CA ARG A 30 1.30 6.79 8.68
C ARG A 30 1.11 8.12 9.39
N GLY A 31 0.50 8.11 10.57
CA GLY A 31 0.26 9.32 11.36
C GLY A 31 1.54 10.03 11.81
N ARG A 32 2.68 9.35 11.86
CA ARG A 32 3.98 9.91 12.28
C ARG A 32 4.79 10.53 11.14
N ALA A 33 4.37 10.35 9.89
CA ALA A 33 5.11 10.87 8.73
C ALA A 33 5.11 12.41 8.67
N THR A 34 6.22 12.98 8.20
CA THR A 34 6.35 14.42 7.92
C THR A 34 5.56 14.81 6.67
N LEU A 35 5.62 13.98 5.63
CA LEU A 35 4.90 14.16 4.36
C LEU A 35 4.21 12.86 3.99
N ILE A 36 2.93 12.93 3.61
CA ILE A 36 2.17 11.81 3.04
C ILE A 36 1.79 12.14 1.61
N LEU A 37 2.16 11.28 0.67
CA LEU A 37 1.76 11.36 -0.73
C LEU A 37 0.64 10.34 -0.99
N GLN A 38 -0.52 10.81 -1.43
CA GLN A 38 -1.64 9.96 -1.79
C GLN A 38 -1.68 9.75 -3.30
N LYS A 39 -1.43 8.52 -3.74
CA LYS A 39 -1.50 8.12 -5.15
C LYS A 39 -2.94 7.82 -5.58
N GLY A 40 -3.22 8.08 -6.86
CA GLY A 40 -4.38 7.56 -7.58
C GLY A 40 -4.16 6.17 -8.15
N ALA A 41 -5.22 5.59 -8.72
CA ALA A 41 -5.15 4.30 -9.44
C ALA A 41 -4.25 4.37 -10.70
N ASP A 42 -4.10 5.55 -11.29
CA ASP A 42 -3.20 5.86 -12.41
C ASP A 42 -1.76 6.21 -11.95
N HIS A 43 -1.43 5.89 -10.70
CA HIS A 43 -0.15 6.15 -10.03
C HIS A 43 0.25 7.61 -9.84
N LYS A 44 -0.51 8.58 -10.36
CA LYS A 44 -0.25 10.01 -10.13
C LYS A 44 -0.52 10.37 -8.66
N VAL A 45 0.29 11.27 -8.11
CA VAL A 45 0.01 11.87 -6.79
C VAL A 45 -1.19 12.81 -6.95
N ARG A 46 -2.24 12.58 -6.16
CA ARG A 46 -3.45 13.41 -6.18
C ARG A 46 -3.52 14.37 -4.99
N ARG A 47 -2.82 14.05 -3.90
CA ARG A 47 -2.77 14.88 -2.70
C ARG A 47 -1.43 14.72 -1.99
N ALA A 48 -0.92 15.83 -1.46
CA ALA A 48 0.20 15.87 -0.54
C ALA A 48 -0.28 16.45 0.80
N LEU A 49 0.06 15.79 1.91
CA LEU A 49 -0.22 16.24 3.27
C LEU A 49 1.10 16.49 3.99
N LEU A 50 1.44 17.75 4.22
CA LEU A 50 2.64 18.14 4.95
C LEU A 50 2.26 18.51 6.39
N ARG A 51 2.95 17.93 7.37
CA ARG A 51 2.84 18.31 8.77
C ARG A 51 3.41 19.72 8.95
N LYS A 52 2.64 20.63 9.55
CA LYS A 52 3.16 21.92 10.02
C LYS A 52 3.97 21.68 11.30
N LEU A 53 5.14 22.33 11.39
CA LEU A 53 5.98 22.35 12.58
C LEU A 53 5.43 23.35 13.59
#